data_AF-A0A1A2DIJ0-F1
#
_entry.id   AF-A0A1A2DIJ0-F1
#
_cell.length_a   1.000
_cell.length_b   1.000
_cell.length_c   1.000
_cell.angle_alpha   90.00
_cell.angle_beta   90.00
_cell.angle_gamma   90.00
#
_symmetry.space_group_name_H-M   'P 1'
#
loop_
_entity.id
_entity.type
_entity.pdbx_description
1 polymer ?
#
loop_
_entity_poly.entity_id
_entity_poly.type
_entity_poly.pdbx_seq_one_letter_code
_entity_poly.pdbx_strand_id
1 'polypeptide(L)' 'MTTTMTTADRWAVDYCPQCCPAGDKADRSVRLAAMTAPYAVTAGRGRWALCKYRCASCGHTWQRADLWTAKMVGLPAA' A
#
# COMPACT_ATOMS: atom_id res chain seq x y z
N MET A 1 -19.37 -10.30 4.26
CA MET A 1 -18.04 -10.52 4.89
C MET A 1 -17.50 -9.16 5.26
N THR A 2 -17.47 -8.81 6.54
CA THR A 2 -17.03 -7.49 7.02
C THR A 2 -15.59 -7.64 7.50
N THR A 3 -14.63 -7.25 6.67
CA THR A 3 -13.21 -7.28 7.06
C THR A 3 -12.96 -6.09 7.96
N THR A 4 -12.90 -6.33 9.27
CA THR A 4 -12.52 -5.34 10.27
C THR A 4 -11.07 -4.91 10.03
N MET A 5 -10.86 -3.74 9.42
CA MET A 5 -9.52 -3.17 9.25
C MET A 5 -8.96 -2.79 10.63
N THR A 6 -7.83 -3.37 10.99
CA THR A 6 -7.08 -3.01 12.21
C THR A 6 -6.20 -1.78 11.95
N THR A 7 -5.78 -1.09 13.01
CA THR A 7 -4.87 0.07 12.92
C THR A 7 -3.53 -0.28 12.26
N ALA A 8 -3.13 -1.57 12.30
CA ALA A 8 -1.98 -2.10 11.59
C ALA A 8 -2.19 -2.20 10.05
N ASP A 9 -3.41 -2.07 9.53
CA ASP A 9 -3.65 -2.10 8.07
C ASP A 9 -3.44 -0.72 7.41
N ARG A 10 -3.20 0.34 8.19
CA ARG A 10 -3.15 1.72 7.70
C ARG A 10 -1.76 2.21 7.27
N TRP A 11 -0.67 1.52 7.60
CA TRP A 11 0.65 2.16 7.53
C TRP A 11 1.33 2.12 6.15
N ALA A 12 0.94 1.22 5.23
CA ALA A 12 1.54 1.16 3.89
C ALA A 12 0.53 1.20 2.76
N VAL A 13 -0.54 1.98 2.88
CA VAL A 13 -1.53 2.12 1.81
C VAL A 13 -0.96 2.91 0.62
N ASP A 14 -1.19 2.43 -0.60
CA ASP A 14 -0.84 3.16 -1.83
C ASP A 14 -2.09 3.30 -2.70
N TYR A 15 -2.10 4.22 -3.64
CA TYR A 15 -3.20 4.35 -4.60
C TYR A 15 -2.91 3.51 -5.84
N CYS A 16 -3.92 2.78 -6.32
CA CYS A 16 -3.79 2.03 -7.56
C CYS A 16 -3.44 2.98 -8.73
N PRO A 17 -2.32 2.78 -9.44
CA PRO A 17 -1.89 3.68 -10.51
C PRO A 17 -2.81 3.64 -11.74
N GLN A 18 -3.64 2.59 -11.88
CA GLN A 18 -4.66 2.51 -12.93
C GLN A 18 -5.93 3.27 -12.56
N CYS A 19 -6.39 3.18 -11.31
CA CYS A 19 -7.60 3.87 -10.86
C CYS A 19 -7.37 5.33 -10.46
N CYS A 20 -6.15 5.67 -10.04
CA CYS A 20 -5.78 7.00 -9.59
C CYS A 20 -4.38 7.39 -10.12
N PRO A 21 -4.24 7.66 -11.43
CA PRO A 21 -2.96 8.00 -12.04
C PRO A 21 -2.32 9.27 -11.46
N ALA A 22 -3.13 10.21 -10.98
CA ALA A 22 -2.67 11.44 -10.36
C ALA A 22 -2.21 11.27 -8.89
N GLY A 23 -2.36 10.08 -8.30
CA GLY A 23 -1.98 9.79 -6.92
C GLY A 23 -2.59 10.77 -5.91
N ASP A 24 -1.79 11.33 -5.02
CA ASP A 24 -2.22 12.32 -4.01
C ASP A 24 -2.82 13.60 -4.59
N LYS A 25 -2.58 13.90 -5.87
CA LYS A 25 -3.15 15.07 -6.56
C LYS A 25 -4.57 14.83 -7.08
N ALA A 26 -5.08 13.60 -7.01
CA ALA A 26 -6.43 13.30 -7.43
C ALA A 26 -7.48 13.79 -6.43
N ASP A 27 -8.70 13.97 -6.93
CA ASP A 27 -9.87 14.24 -6.09
C ASP A 27 -10.00 13.21 -4.97
N ARG A 28 -10.51 13.66 -3.82
CA ARG A 28 -10.62 12.83 -2.61
C ARG A 28 -11.41 11.54 -2.87
N SER A 29 -12.49 11.60 -3.64
CA SER A 29 -13.30 10.42 -3.98
C SER A 29 -12.50 9.39 -4.76
N VAL A 30 -11.69 9.83 -5.73
CA VAL A 30 -10.81 8.97 -6.54
C VAL A 30 -9.73 8.33 -5.66
N ARG A 31 -9.09 9.12 -4.79
CA ARG A 31 -8.08 8.62 -3.85
C ARG A 31 -8.65 7.55 -2.92
N LEU A 32 -9.82 7.79 -2.34
CA LEU A 32 -10.47 6.82 -1.47
C LEU A 32 -10.85 5.53 -2.22
N ALA A 33 -11.33 5.64 -3.45
CA ALA A 33 -11.69 4.48 -4.27
C ALA A 33 -10.48 3.66 -4.75
N ALA A 34 -9.33 4.30 -4.91
CA ALA A 34 -8.08 3.66 -5.35
C ALA A 34 -7.16 3.23 -4.20
N MET A 35 -7.45 3.64 -2.96
CA MET A 35 -6.64 3.32 -1.78
C MET A 35 -6.59 1.81 -1.58
N THR A 36 -5.37 1.26 -1.60
CA THR A 36 -5.13 -0.17 -1.57
C THR A 36 -4.11 -0.50 -0.50
N ALA A 37 -4.50 -1.35 0.44
CA ALA A 37 -3.58 -1.96 1.40
C ALA A 37 -2.73 -3.04 0.71
N PRO A 38 -1.47 -3.23 1.11
CA PRO A 38 -0.65 -4.28 0.57
C PRO A 38 -1.14 -5.64 1.08
N TYR A 39 -1.11 -6.66 0.22
CA TYR A 39 -1.41 -8.04 0.62
C TYR A 39 -0.16 -8.79 1.11
N ALA A 40 1.04 -8.23 0.89
CA ALA A 40 2.29 -8.76 1.39
C ALA A 40 3.30 -7.63 1.60
N VAL A 41 4.04 -7.70 2.71
CA VAL A 41 5.11 -6.75 3.05
C VAL A 41 6.33 -7.51 3.52
N THR A 42 7.50 -7.25 2.93
CA THR A 42 8.77 -7.89 3.30
C THR A 42 9.89 -6.87 3.49
N ALA A 43 10.91 -7.23 4.26
CA ALA A 43 12.05 -6.35 4.50
C ALA A 43 13.03 -6.41 3.32
N GLY A 44 13.26 -5.28 2.67
CA GLY A 44 14.30 -5.11 1.67
C GLY A 44 15.63 -4.79 2.34
N ARG A 45 16.46 -5.83 2.53
CA ARG A 45 17.79 -5.73 3.16
C ARG A 45 17.80 -4.93 4.48
N GLY A 46 16.73 -5.05 5.27
CA GLY A 46 16.57 -4.38 6.56
C GLY A 46 16.37 -2.85 6.53
N ARG A 47 16.35 -2.21 5.35
CA ARG A 47 16.28 -0.73 5.25
C ARG A 47 14.93 -0.25 4.74
N TRP A 48 14.44 -0.83 3.65
CA TRP A 48 13.18 -0.47 3.01
C TRP A 48 12.18 -1.61 3.11
N ALA A 49 10.91 -1.33 2.87
CA ALA A 49 9.87 -2.35 2.84
C ALA A 49 9.40 -2.58 1.40
N LEU A 50 9.46 -3.83 0.95
CA LEU A 50 8.83 -4.24 -0.30
C LEU A 50 7.36 -4.53 -0.03
N CYS A 51 6.47 -3.70 -0.56
CA CYS A 51 5.03 -3.85 -0.44
C CYS A 51 4.45 -4.31 -1.77
N LYS A 52 3.62 -5.35 -1.76
CA LYS A 52 2.88 -5.85 -2.93
C LYS A 52 1.40 -5.58 -2.76
N TYR A 53 0.78 -5.07 -3.82
CA TYR A 53 -0.59 -4.58 -3.81
C TYR A 53 -1.42 -5.27 -4.89
N ARG A 54 -2.73 -5.36 -4.63
CA ARG A 54 -3.73 -5.79 -5.60
C ARG A 54 -4.96 -4.93 -5.43
N CYS A 55 -5.32 -4.16 -6.45
CA CYS A 55 -6.50 -3.32 -6.42
C CYS A 55 -7.76 -4.20 -6.39
N ALA A 56 -8.63 -3.99 -5.40
CA ALA A 56 -9.91 -4.69 -5.32
C ALA A 56 -10.89 -4.23 -6.41
N SER A 57 -10.74 -2.99 -6.91
CA SER A 57 -11.65 -2.39 -7.89
C SER A 57 -11.37 -2.85 -9.32
N CYS A 58 -10.09 -2.81 -9.76
CA CYS A 58 -9.72 -3.13 -11.15
C CYS A 58 -8.85 -4.40 -11.29
N GLY A 59 -8.43 -5.02 -10.18
CA GLY A 59 -7.59 -6.22 -10.20
C GLY A 59 -6.10 -5.98 -10.48
N HIS A 60 -5.69 -4.75 -10.83
CA HIS A 60 -4.29 -4.43 -11.12
C HIS A 60 -3.38 -4.72 -9.93
N THR A 61 -2.20 -5.29 -10.21
CA THR A 61 -1.19 -5.63 -9.21
C THR A 61 0.08 -4.82 -9.43
N TRP A 62 0.68 -4.32 -8.35
CA TRP A 62 1.94 -3.59 -8.41
C TRP A 62 2.75 -3.82 -7.13
N GLN A 63 4.00 -3.35 -7.14
CA GLN A 63 4.89 -3.39 -5.99
C GLN A 63 5.60 -2.05 -5.80
N ARG A 64 5.90 -1.71 -4.54
CA ARG A 64 6.64 -0.51 -4.15
C ARG A 64 7.72 -0.87 -3.15
N ALA A 65 8.91 -0.29 -3.34
CA ALA A 65 10.07 -0.43 -2.47
C ALA A 65 10.60 0.93 -1.99
N ASP A 66 9.99 2.00 -2.46
CA ASP A 66 10.39 3.40 -2.37
C ASP A 66 9.56 4.20 -1.35
N LEU A 67 8.32 3.76 -1.07
CA LEU A 67 7.38 4.50 -0.22
C LEU A 67 7.62 4.31 1.27
N TRP A 68 8.09 3.13 1.69
CA TRP A 68 8.09 2.72 3.09
C TRP A 68 9.44 2.15 3.52
N THR A 69 9.82 2.42 4.77
CA THR A 69 11.02 1.86 5.41
C THR A 69 10.63 0.67 6.27
N ALA A 70 11.55 -0.29 6.47
CA ALA A 70 11.33 -1.44 7.36
C ALA A 70 10.80 -1.02 8.74
N LYS A 71 11.31 0.11 9.28
CA LYS A 71 10.87 0.69 10.54
C LYS A 71 9.42 1.21 10.50
N MET A 72 9.03 1.94 9.46
CA MET A 72 7.66 2.47 9.33
C MET A 72 6.60 1.35 9.29
N VAL A 73 7.02 0.20 8.77
CA VAL A 73 6.18 -0.98 8.56
C VAL A 73 6.23 -1.99 9.71
N GLY A 74 6.93 -1.65 10.80
CA GLY A 74 7.09 -2.54 11.95
C GLY A 74 7.93 -3.80 11.68
N LEU A 75 8.69 -3.83 10.58
CA LEU A 75 9.61 -4.92 10.30
C LEU A 75 10.94 -4.70 11.04
N PRO A 76 11.55 -5.77 11.59
CA PRO A 76 12.85 -5.66 12.22
C PRO A 76 13.91 -5.18 11.21
N ALA A 77 14.84 -4.34 11.68
CA ALA A 77 16.07 -4.11 10.96
C ALA A 77 16.84 -5.45 10.90
N ALA A 78 17.24 -5.86 9.70
CA ALA A 78 18.04 -7.06 9.49
C ALA A 78 19.50 -6.84 9.94
#